data_AF-A0A7C4UQB7-F1
#
_entry.id   AF-A0A7C4UQB7-F1
#
_cell.length_a   1.000
_cell.length_b   1.000
_cell.length_c   1.000
_cell.angle_alpha   90.00
_cell.angle_beta   90.00
_cell.angle_gamma   90.00
#
_symmetry.space_group_name_H-M   'P 1'
#
loop_
_entity.id
_entity.type
_entity.pdbx_description
1 polymer ?
#
loop_
_entity_poly.entity_id
_entity_poly.type
_entity_poly.pdbx_seq_one_letter_code
_entity_poly.pdbx_strand_id
1 'polypeptide(L)'
;MALSKKQQKIVEILQKRVDLCREFLNDWLLFNQIINAYPSPGANKAQLENQFLKIKSKIARTHKVLKELLGEDYQIDSNLMNLVSSATSLEAIYSQSEVSIKKMQQEWHRAFISINETLGLIEDKKARAEAGEKVNVLITGEGGLVGGVGGGGLSENQKTLLIIGAVIAVLIIVYIVDPFGIATIWVNSLKSLAGVPPQ
;
A
#
# COMPACT_ATOMS: atom_id res chain seq x y z
N MET A 1 6.87 -30.91 -18.60
CA MET A 1 7.15 -31.15 -17.16
C MET A 1 5.96 -30.63 -16.36
N ALA A 2 5.38 -31.43 -15.48
CA ALA A 2 4.26 -30.97 -14.64
C ALA A 2 4.82 -30.05 -13.53
N LEU A 3 4.28 -28.84 -13.42
CA LEU A 3 4.62 -27.88 -12.35
C LEU A 3 4.25 -28.48 -10.98
N SER A 4 5.04 -28.18 -9.95
CA SER A 4 4.70 -28.61 -8.58
C SER A 4 3.42 -27.93 -8.08
N LYS A 5 2.66 -28.56 -7.17
CA LYS A 5 1.44 -27.96 -6.57
C LYS A 5 1.68 -26.58 -5.96
N LYS A 6 2.87 -26.35 -5.37
CA LYS A 6 3.25 -25.04 -4.81
C LYS A 6 3.43 -23.99 -5.91
N GLN A 7 4.03 -24.39 -7.02
CA GLN A 7 4.27 -23.53 -8.16
C GLN A 7 2.99 -23.19 -8.92
N GLN A 8 2.07 -24.15 -9.05
CA GLN A 8 0.72 -23.90 -9.58
C GLN A 8 -0.01 -22.81 -8.77
N LYS A 9 0.03 -22.90 -7.43
CA LYS A 9 -0.54 -21.84 -6.57
C LYS A 9 0.11 -20.47 -6.79
N ILE A 10 1.44 -20.42 -6.97
CA ILE A 10 2.15 -19.17 -7.26
C ILE A 10 1.67 -18.57 -8.59
N VAL A 11 1.58 -19.40 -9.63
CA VAL A 11 1.09 -18.96 -10.96
C VAL A 11 -0.36 -18.47 -10.87
N GLU A 12 -1.23 -19.15 -10.13
CA GLU A 12 -2.62 -18.71 -9.92
C GLU A 12 -2.70 -17.34 -9.21
N ILE A 13 -1.86 -17.10 -8.20
CA ILE A 13 -1.80 -15.81 -7.51
C ILE A 13 -1.31 -14.71 -8.45
N LEU A 14 -0.25 -14.98 -9.21
CA LEU A 14 0.28 -14.03 -10.20
C LEU A 14 -0.74 -13.75 -11.30
N GLN A 15 -1.46 -14.77 -11.77
CA GLN A 15 -2.55 -14.60 -12.74
C GLN A 15 -3.64 -13.66 -12.21
N LYS A 16 -4.09 -13.85 -10.96
CA LYS A 16 -5.07 -12.94 -10.33
C LYS A 16 -4.57 -11.51 -10.25
N ARG A 17 -3.28 -11.31 -9.95
CA ARG A 17 -2.65 -9.98 -9.93
C ARG A 17 -2.61 -9.34 -11.31
N VAL A 18 -2.23 -10.10 -12.34
CA VAL A 18 -2.24 -9.66 -13.75
C VAL A 18 -3.65 -9.23 -14.15
N ASP A 19 -4.66 -10.05 -13.87
CA ASP A 19 -6.04 -9.75 -14.25
C ASP A 19 -6.54 -8.49 -13.56
N LEU A 20 -6.22 -8.30 -12.28
CA LEU A 20 -6.58 -7.08 -11.55
C LEU A 20 -5.85 -5.84 -12.08
N CYS A 21 -4.56 -5.94 -12.41
CA CYS A 21 -3.80 -4.86 -13.04
C CYS A 21 -4.41 -4.48 -14.41
N ARG A 22 -4.80 -5.47 -15.22
CA ARG A 22 -5.45 -5.25 -16.52
C ARG A 22 -6.83 -4.60 -16.36
N GLU A 23 -7.63 -5.06 -15.40
CA GLU A 23 -8.90 -4.42 -15.08
C GLU A 23 -8.69 -2.97 -14.67
N PHE A 24 -7.73 -2.72 -13.78
CA PHE A 24 -7.40 -1.36 -13.34
C PHE A 24 -6.97 -0.47 -14.51
N LEU A 25 -6.11 -0.98 -15.40
CA LEU A 25 -5.68 -0.26 -16.61
C LEU A 25 -6.85 0.06 -17.55
N ASN A 26 -7.79 -0.87 -17.73
CA ASN A 26 -8.98 -0.66 -18.54
C ASN A 26 -9.91 0.39 -17.92
N ASP A 27 -10.12 0.35 -16.60
CA ASP A 27 -10.90 1.36 -15.89
C ASP A 27 -10.26 2.75 -16.00
N TRP A 28 -8.93 2.79 -15.92
CA TRP A 28 -8.11 3.98 -16.15
C TRP A 28 -8.36 4.52 -17.56
N LEU A 29 -8.21 3.71 -18.60
CA LEU A 29 -8.48 4.15 -19.98
C LEU A 29 -9.92 4.65 -20.18
N LEU A 30 -10.90 3.96 -19.61
CA LEU A 30 -12.31 4.37 -19.66
C LEU A 30 -12.53 5.73 -18.97
N PHE A 31 -11.88 5.98 -17.84
CA PHE A 31 -11.91 7.27 -17.17
C PHE A 31 -11.42 8.40 -18.08
N ASN A 32 -10.33 8.20 -18.82
CA ASN A 32 -9.86 9.18 -19.81
C ASN A 32 -10.85 9.38 -20.96
N GLN A 33 -11.44 8.28 -21.46
CA GLN A 33 -12.41 8.35 -22.56
C GLN A 33 -13.64 9.18 -22.17
N ILE A 34 -14.16 8.98 -20.95
CA ILE A 34 -15.30 9.75 -20.43
C ILE A 34 -14.95 11.24 -20.31
N ILE A 35 -13.76 11.57 -19.80
CA ILE A 35 -13.30 12.96 -19.74
C ILE A 35 -13.30 13.58 -21.14
N ASN A 36 -12.63 12.94 -22.10
CA ASN A 36 -12.49 13.48 -23.45
C ASN A 36 -13.80 13.49 -24.26
N ALA A 37 -14.81 12.71 -23.87
CA ALA A 37 -16.13 12.72 -24.48
C ALA A 37 -17.01 13.90 -24.04
N TYR A 38 -16.74 14.49 -22.86
CA TYR A 38 -17.53 15.59 -22.29
C TYR A 38 -17.67 16.85 -23.18
N PRO A 39 -16.62 17.35 -23.87
CA PRO A 39 -16.74 18.53 -24.73
C PRO A 39 -17.43 18.23 -26.07
N SER A 40 -17.75 16.97 -26.39
CA SER A 40 -18.31 16.60 -27.69
C SER A 40 -19.73 17.15 -27.87
N PRO A 41 -20.03 17.82 -29.01
CA PRO A 41 -21.37 18.33 -29.29
C PRO A 41 -22.36 17.16 -29.44
N GLY A 42 -23.45 17.19 -28.66
CA GLY A 42 -24.46 16.12 -28.64
C GLY A 42 -24.22 15.03 -27.60
N ALA A 43 -23.14 15.09 -26.81
CA ALA A 43 -22.94 14.18 -25.70
C ALA A 43 -23.96 14.41 -24.58
N ASN A 44 -24.50 13.32 -24.03
CA ASN A 44 -25.36 13.40 -22.85
C ASN A 44 -24.50 13.68 -21.60
N LYS A 45 -24.31 14.97 -21.28
CA LYS A 45 -23.48 15.43 -20.16
C LYS A 45 -23.87 14.82 -18.82
N ALA A 46 -25.18 14.73 -18.54
CA ALA A 46 -25.67 14.15 -17.29
C ALA A 46 -25.33 12.65 -17.18
N GLN A 47 -25.40 11.91 -18.28
CA GLN A 47 -25.01 10.51 -18.32
C GLN A 47 -23.49 10.33 -18.18
N LEU A 48 -22.70 11.16 -18.87
CA LEU A 48 -21.24 11.14 -18.76
C LEU A 48 -20.77 11.47 -17.34
N GLU A 49 -21.38 12.46 -16.69
CA GLU A 49 -21.08 12.82 -15.30
C GLU A 49 -21.36 11.64 -14.35
N ASN A 50 -22.51 10.96 -14.52
CA ASN A 50 -22.82 9.76 -13.75
C ASN A 50 -21.83 8.63 -14.00
N GLN A 51 -21.41 8.42 -15.26
CA GLN A 51 -20.40 7.42 -15.59
C GLN A 51 -19.05 7.78 -14.97
N PHE A 52 -18.64 9.05 -15.05
CA PHE A 52 -17.42 9.59 -14.47
C PHE A 52 -17.35 9.32 -12.96
N LEU A 53 -18.39 9.65 -12.19
CA LEU A 53 -18.42 9.41 -10.75
C LEU A 53 -18.37 7.92 -10.39
N LYS A 54 -19.04 7.07 -11.18
CA LYS A 54 -19.01 5.61 -11.01
C LYS A 54 -17.61 5.06 -11.27
N ILE A 55 -16.97 5.44 -12.37
CA ILE A 55 -15.63 4.93 -12.71
C ILE A 55 -14.58 5.47 -11.74
N LYS A 56 -14.67 6.74 -11.32
CA LYS A 56 -13.84 7.34 -10.26
C LYS A 56 -13.88 6.50 -8.99
N SER A 57 -15.09 6.16 -8.54
CA SER A 57 -15.30 5.35 -7.33
C SER A 57 -14.77 3.92 -7.50
N LYS A 58 -14.90 3.34 -8.70
CA LYS A 58 -14.37 2.01 -9.01
C LYS A 58 -12.83 2.02 -8.96
N ILE A 59 -12.18 2.96 -9.65
CA ILE A 59 -10.72 3.15 -9.64
C ILE A 59 -10.19 3.27 -8.21
N ALA A 60 -10.81 4.11 -7.37
CA ALA A 60 -10.36 4.29 -5.99
C ALA A 60 -10.40 2.98 -5.17
N ARG A 61 -11.44 2.17 -5.34
CA ARG A 61 -11.56 0.86 -4.68
C ARG A 61 -10.56 -0.15 -5.23
N THR A 62 -10.47 -0.27 -6.55
CA THR A 62 -9.56 -1.21 -7.22
C THR A 62 -8.11 -0.87 -6.91
N HIS A 63 -7.73 0.41 -6.89
CA HIS A 63 -6.41 0.87 -6.50
C HIS A 63 -6.02 0.41 -5.08
N LYS A 64 -6.95 0.51 -4.12
CA LYS A 64 -6.70 0.04 -2.74
C LYS A 64 -6.41 -1.47 -2.72
N VAL A 65 -7.28 -2.26 -3.36
CA VAL A 65 -7.12 -3.72 -3.46
C VAL A 65 -5.81 -4.08 -4.18
N LEU A 66 -5.48 -3.36 -5.25
CA LEU A 66 -4.28 -3.57 -6.04
C LEU A 66 -3.01 -3.30 -5.23
N LYS A 67 -2.99 -2.20 -4.47
CA LYS A 67 -1.88 -1.86 -3.56
C LYS A 67 -1.67 -2.93 -2.50
N GLU A 68 -2.74 -3.43 -1.89
CA GLU A 68 -2.69 -4.49 -0.87
C GLU A 68 -2.21 -5.82 -1.45
N LEU A 69 -2.63 -6.17 -2.67
CA LEU A 69 -2.28 -7.44 -3.31
C LEU A 69 -0.87 -7.45 -3.90
N LEU A 70 -0.40 -6.32 -4.45
CA LEU A 70 0.93 -6.24 -5.07
C LEU A 70 2.04 -6.04 -4.03
N GLY A 71 1.78 -5.30 -2.95
CA GLY A 71 2.77 -5.07 -1.90
C GLY A 71 4.04 -4.43 -2.47
N GLU A 72 5.16 -5.16 -2.41
CA GLU A 72 6.46 -4.73 -2.93
C GLU A 72 6.48 -4.53 -4.46
N ASP A 73 5.60 -5.24 -5.17
CA ASP A 73 5.48 -5.13 -6.64
C ASP A 73 4.68 -3.90 -7.08
N TYR A 74 4.15 -3.15 -6.13
CA TYR A 74 3.39 -1.94 -6.41
C TYR A 74 4.34 -0.79 -6.79
N GLN A 75 4.42 -0.48 -8.09
CA GLN A 75 5.23 0.62 -8.63
C GLN A 75 4.39 1.70 -9.31
N ILE A 76 3.06 1.68 -9.11
CA ILE A 76 2.15 2.68 -9.67
C ILE A 76 2.40 4.03 -9.01
N ASP A 77 2.35 5.08 -9.81
CA ASP A 77 2.67 6.43 -9.39
C ASP A 77 1.90 6.89 -8.14
N SER A 78 2.63 7.43 -7.16
CA SER A 78 2.06 7.88 -5.89
C SER A 78 1.06 9.04 -6.03
N ASN A 79 1.18 9.84 -7.10
CA ASN A 79 0.30 10.98 -7.35
C ASN A 79 -1.00 10.59 -8.07
N LEU A 80 -1.15 9.33 -8.51
CA LEU A 80 -2.32 8.84 -9.24
C LEU A 80 -3.62 9.15 -8.48
N MET A 81 -3.67 8.87 -7.18
CA MET A 81 -4.90 9.09 -6.41
C MET A 81 -5.18 10.57 -6.15
N ASN A 82 -4.15 11.42 -6.14
CA ASN A 82 -4.35 12.87 -6.05
C ASN A 82 -5.06 13.39 -7.31
N LEU A 83 -4.65 12.90 -8.49
CA LEU A 83 -5.31 13.19 -9.76
C LEU A 83 -6.80 12.79 -9.72
N VAL A 84 -7.09 11.55 -9.33
CA VAL A 84 -8.47 11.04 -9.21
C VAL A 84 -9.28 11.84 -8.20
N SER A 85 -8.69 12.20 -7.07
CA SER A 85 -9.38 12.94 -6.00
C SER A 85 -9.74 14.37 -6.41
N SER A 86 -8.80 15.07 -7.06
CA SER A 86 -8.94 16.47 -7.50
C SER A 86 -9.93 16.65 -8.65
N ALA A 87 -10.13 15.63 -9.46
CA ALA A 87 -11.14 15.58 -10.52
C ALA A 87 -12.54 15.37 -9.90
N THR A 88 -13.17 16.41 -9.36
CA THR A 88 -14.44 16.33 -8.60
C THR A 88 -15.67 16.07 -9.48
N SER A 89 -15.75 16.72 -10.64
CA SER A 89 -16.78 16.54 -11.68
C SER A 89 -16.19 16.82 -13.06
N LEU A 90 -16.84 16.39 -14.15
CA LEU A 90 -16.39 16.74 -15.50
C LEU A 90 -16.48 18.23 -15.74
N GLU A 91 -17.55 18.87 -15.26
CA GLU A 91 -17.71 20.31 -15.34
C GLU A 91 -16.58 21.06 -14.61
N ALA A 92 -16.21 20.62 -13.41
CA ALA A 92 -15.12 21.24 -12.67
C ALA A 92 -13.79 21.11 -13.40
N ILE A 93 -13.50 19.96 -14.04
CA ILE A 93 -12.29 19.75 -14.84
C ILE A 93 -12.24 20.75 -16.01
N TYR A 94 -13.32 20.88 -16.76
CA TYR A 94 -13.38 21.75 -17.94
C TYR A 94 -13.57 23.23 -17.60
N SER A 95 -13.90 23.56 -16.36
CA SER A 95 -13.92 24.95 -15.86
C SER A 95 -12.51 25.49 -15.53
N GLN A 96 -11.50 24.62 -15.49
CA GLN A 96 -10.12 25.02 -15.23
C GLN A 96 -9.45 25.66 -16.46
N SER A 97 -8.30 26.30 -16.24
CA SER A 97 -7.49 26.85 -17.34
C SER A 97 -7.01 25.74 -18.28
N GLU A 98 -6.82 26.05 -19.56
CA GLU A 98 -6.27 25.11 -20.55
C GLU A 98 -4.91 24.55 -20.11
N VAL A 99 -4.10 25.37 -19.45
CA VAL A 99 -2.80 24.95 -18.88
C VAL A 99 -2.99 23.89 -17.79
N SER A 100 -3.97 24.08 -16.90
CA SER A 100 -4.31 23.10 -15.87
C SER A 100 -4.79 21.77 -16.47
N ILE A 101 -5.63 21.84 -17.52
CA ILE A 101 -6.11 20.65 -18.24
C ILE A 101 -4.94 19.91 -18.90
N LYS A 102 -4.01 20.62 -19.55
CA LYS A 102 -2.81 20.00 -20.15
C LYS A 102 -1.91 19.36 -19.09
N LYS A 103 -1.70 20.02 -17.95
CA LYS A 103 -0.93 19.45 -16.84
C LYS A 103 -1.60 18.18 -16.31
N MET A 104 -2.92 18.22 -16.11
CA MET A 104 -3.71 17.05 -15.71
C MET A 104 -3.50 15.91 -16.71
N GLN A 105 -3.58 16.16 -18.02
CA GLN A 105 -3.33 15.16 -19.06
C GLN A 105 -1.90 14.58 -19.03
N GLN A 106 -0.89 15.38 -18.69
CA GLN A 106 0.49 14.89 -18.53
C GLN A 106 0.65 13.99 -17.31
N GLU A 107 0.12 14.40 -16.16
CA GLU A 107 0.10 13.58 -14.93
C GLU A 107 -0.66 12.27 -15.18
N TRP A 108 -1.74 12.37 -15.93
CA TRP A 108 -2.52 11.24 -16.38
C TRP A 108 -1.66 10.28 -17.23
N HIS A 109 -1.04 10.76 -18.31
CA HIS A 109 -0.17 9.90 -19.11
C HIS A 109 0.98 9.27 -18.31
N ARG A 110 1.58 10.00 -17.36
CA ARG A 110 2.61 9.44 -16.47
C ARG A 110 2.10 8.30 -15.61
N ALA A 111 0.90 8.45 -15.05
CA ALA A 111 0.26 7.37 -14.29
C ALA A 111 -0.08 6.15 -15.19
N PHE A 112 -0.54 6.37 -16.43
CA PHE A 112 -0.72 5.31 -17.42
C PHE A 112 0.56 4.49 -17.65
N ILE A 113 1.70 5.16 -17.82
CA ILE A 113 3.00 4.48 -17.99
C ILE A 113 3.30 3.61 -16.76
N SER A 114 3.19 4.16 -15.55
CA SER A 114 3.52 3.43 -14.31
C SER A 114 2.66 2.16 -14.09
N ILE A 115 1.40 2.17 -14.55
CA ILE A 115 0.53 0.99 -14.47
C ILE A 115 0.96 -0.07 -15.48
N ASN A 116 1.31 0.34 -16.71
CA ASN A 116 1.80 -0.61 -17.71
C ASN A 116 3.15 -1.22 -17.30
N GLU A 117 4.05 -0.42 -16.73
CA GLU A 117 5.31 -0.92 -16.15
C GLU A 117 5.04 -1.94 -15.05
N THR A 118 4.14 -1.61 -14.11
CA THR A 118 3.73 -2.52 -13.03
C THR A 118 3.12 -3.81 -13.60
N LEU A 119 2.25 -3.72 -14.60
CA LEU A 119 1.67 -4.88 -15.29
C LEU A 119 2.76 -5.74 -15.93
N GLY A 120 3.70 -5.14 -16.67
CA GLY A 120 4.80 -5.83 -17.32
C GLY A 120 5.71 -6.57 -16.33
N LEU A 121 5.99 -5.98 -15.16
CA LEU A 121 6.75 -6.64 -14.09
C LEU A 121 6.06 -7.90 -13.56
N ILE A 122 4.73 -7.86 -13.39
CA ILE A 122 3.96 -9.00 -12.89
C ILE A 122 3.83 -10.07 -13.98
N GLU A 123 3.63 -9.67 -15.24
CA GLU A 123 3.58 -10.60 -16.38
C GLU A 123 4.91 -11.32 -16.58
N ASP A 124 6.05 -10.62 -16.48
CA ASP A 124 7.38 -11.23 -16.51
C ASP A 124 7.54 -12.26 -15.37
N LYS A 125 7.21 -11.86 -14.13
CA LYS A 125 7.23 -12.78 -12.98
C LYS A 125 6.36 -14.00 -13.18
N LYS A 126 5.18 -13.83 -13.78
CA LYS A 126 4.26 -14.92 -14.10
C LYS A 126 4.88 -15.87 -15.13
N ALA A 127 5.43 -15.34 -16.22
CA ALA A 127 6.07 -16.14 -17.27
C ALA A 127 7.25 -16.95 -16.73
N ARG A 128 8.08 -16.34 -15.87
CA ARG A 128 9.19 -17.01 -15.19
C ARG A 128 8.70 -18.12 -14.24
N ALA A 129 7.63 -17.87 -13.49
CA ALA A 129 7.02 -18.88 -12.62
C ALA A 129 6.43 -20.06 -13.43
N GLU A 130 5.81 -19.80 -14.59
CA GLU A 130 5.33 -20.82 -15.53
C GLU A 130 6.49 -21.63 -16.15
N ALA A 131 7.63 -20.98 -16.40
CA ALA A 131 8.82 -21.61 -16.97
C ALA A 131 9.59 -22.54 -16.01
N GLY A 132 9.24 -22.54 -14.71
CA GLY A 132 9.94 -23.37 -13.73
C GLY A 132 10.73 -22.59 -12.67
N GLU A 133 10.89 -21.27 -12.82
CA GLU A 133 11.75 -20.49 -11.95
C GLU A 133 11.14 -20.25 -10.56
N LYS A 134 12.02 -20.18 -9.55
CA LYS A 134 11.62 -19.80 -8.19
C LYS A 134 11.44 -18.29 -8.12
N VAL A 135 10.19 -17.85 -8.19
CA VAL A 135 9.81 -16.44 -8.01
C VAL A 135 9.28 -16.24 -6.60
N ASN A 136 9.74 -15.18 -5.92
CA ASN A 136 9.24 -14.82 -4.60
C ASN A 136 7.94 -14.03 -4.75
N VAL A 137 6.85 -14.53 -4.15
CA VAL A 137 5.54 -13.86 -4.16
C VAL A 137 5.05 -13.76 -2.73
N LEU A 138 4.82 -12.54 -2.26
CA LEU A 138 4.18 -12.26 -0.98
C LEU A 138 2.72 -12.74 -1.03
N ILE A 139 2.38 -13.83 -0.35
CA ILE A 139 1.01 -14.31 -0.25
C ILE A 139 0.34 -13.56 0.92
N THR A 140 -0.54 -12.61 0.62
CA THR A 140 -1.32 -11.90 1.63
C THR A 140 -2.50 -12.78 2.07
N GLY A 141 -2.48 -13.30 3.30
CA GLY A 141 -3.63 -13.98 3.91
C GLY A 141 -3.33 -15.21 4.79
N GLU A 142 -2.19 -15.86 4.63
CA GLU A 142 -1.72 -16.92 5.54
C GLU A 142 -0.22 -16.73 5.69
N GLY A 143 0.27 -16.66 6.94
CA GLY A 143 1.65 -16.29 7.30
C GLY A 143 2.75 -17.19 6.74
N GLY A 144 3.01 -17.12 5.44
CA GLY A 144 4.03 -17.89 4.75
C GLY A 144 4.52 -17.15 3.52
N LEU A 145 5.69 -16.50 3.66
CA LEU A 145 6.56 -16.22 2.54
C LEU A 145 6.86 -17.56 1.82
N VAL A 146 6.27 -17.78 0.64
CA VAL A 146 6.64 -18.90 -0.22
C VAL A 146 7.77 -18.42 -1.13
N GLY A 147 8.92 -18.20 -0.51
CA GLY A 147 10.17 -17.87 -1.19
C GLY A 147 11.28 -17.83 -0.15
N GLY A 148 12.05 -18.91 -0.10
CA GLY A 148 13.18 -19.02 0.80
C GLY A 148 14.25 -18.00 0.43
N VAL A 149 14.37 -16.95 1.23
CA VAL A 149 15.61 -16.24 1.51
C VAL A 149 15.65 -16.07 3.02
N GLY A 150 16.65 -16.68 3.65
CA GLY A 150 16.97 -16.44 5.05
C GLY A 150 17.23 -14.96 5.28
N GLY A 151 16.36 -14.32 6.03
CA GLY A 151 16.48 -12.96 6.48
C GLY A 151 15.56 -12.83 7.67
N GLY A 152 16.11 -13.00 8.87
CA GLY A 152 15.38 -12.97 10.13
C GLY A 152 14.74 -11.61 10.39
N GLY A 153 13.56 -11.38 9.83
CA GLY A 153 12.63 -10.39 10.35
C GLY A 153 12.04 -10.95 11.63
N LEU A 154 12.53 -10.47 12.79
CA LEU A 154 11.96 -10.83 14.09
C LEU A 154 10.45 -10.60 14.04
N SER A 155 9.70 -11.65 14.38
CA SER A 155 8.23 -11.62 14.40
C SER A 155 7.75 -10.50 15.32
N GLU A 156 6.54 -9.99 15.09
CA GLU A 156 5.97 -8.87 15.84
C GLU A 156 6.03 -9.10 17.37
N ASN A 157 5.86 -10.35 17.79
CA ASN A 157 6.01 -10.78 19.19
C ASN A 157 7.45 -10.70 19.70
N GLN A 158 8.45 -10.98 18.85
CA GLN A 158 9.86 -10.83 19.20
C GLN A 158 10.30 -9.36 19.24
N LYS A 159 9.77 -8.49 18.37
CA LYS A 159 9.98 -7.03 18.46
C LYS A 159 9.37 -6.47 19.74
N THR A 160 8.15 -6.89 20.10
CA THR A 160 7.50 -6.50 21.35
C THR A 160 8.30 -6.99 22.57
N LEU A 161 8.82 -8.23 22.56
CA LEU A 161 9.69 -8.73 23.64
C LEU A 161 11.01 -7.97 23.73
N LEU A 162 11.61 -7.57 22.60
CA LEU A 162 12.85 -6.79 22.59
C LEU A 162 12.64 -5.37 23.14
N ILE A 163 11.52 -4.74 22.78
CA ILE A 163 11.12 -3.44 23.33
C ILE A 163 10.88 -3.54 24.83
N ILE A 164 10.15 -4.57 25.28
CA ILE A 164 9.91 -4.82 26.71
C ILE A 164 11.25 -5.03 27.44
N GLY A 165 12.15 -5.85 26.90
CA GLY A 165 13.48 -6.08 27.46
C GLY A 165 14.32 -4.80 27.55
N ALA A 166 14.29 -3.96 26.51
CA ALA A 166 14.99 -2.67 26.49
C ALA A 166 14.44 -1.69 27.53
N VAL A 167 13.11 -1.62 27.69
CA VAL A 167 12.46 -0.78 28.71
C VAL A 167 12.84 -1.25 30.13
N ILE A 168 12.84 -2.56 30.38
CA ILE A 168 13.25 -3.12 31.68
C ILE A 168 14.73 -2.79 31.96
N ALA A 169 15.61 -2.92 30.98
CA ALA A 169 17.03 -2.59 31.14
C ALA A 169 17.24 -1.10 31.47
N VAL A 170 16.51 -0.20 30.81
CA VAL A 170 16.53 1.25 31.11
C VAL A 170 16.02 1.53 32.52
N LEU A 171 14.93 0.89 32.95
CA LEU A 171 14.40 1.05 34.31
C LEU A 171 15.39 0.56 35.38
N ILE A 172 16.11 -0.54 35.14
CA ILE A 172 17.17 -1.03 36.04
C ILE A 172 18.32 -0.03 36.12
N ILE A 173 18.75 0.54 34.99
CA ILE A 173 19.82 1.55 34.96
C ILE A 173 19.39 2.81 35.71
N VAL A 174 18.15 3.28 35.51
CA VAL A 174 17.60 4.43 36.24
C VAL A 174 17.53 4.16 37.75
N TYR A 175 17.18 2.94 38.15
CA TYR A 175 17.16 2.54 39.56
C TYR A 175 18.57 2.49 40.18
N ILE A 176 19.59 2.05 39.44
CA ILE A 176 20.97 1.89 39.95
C ILE A 176 21.75 3.22 39.95
N VAL A 177 21.58 4.04 38.90
CA VAL A 177 22.35 5.28 38.73
C VAL A 177 21.69 6.48 39.45
N ASP A 178 20.39 6.38 39.75
CA ASP A 178 19.55 7.40 40.42
C ASP A 178 19.87 8.87 40.06
N PRO A 179 19.97 9.23 38.76
CA PRO A 179 20.46 10.55 38.33
C PRO A 179 19.53 11.72 38.73
N PHE A 180 18.32 11.42 39.23
CA PHE A 180 17.31 12.41 39.62
C PHE A 180 16.75 12.19 41.05
N GLY A 181 17.33 11.28 41.84
CA GLY A 181 16.87 11.01 43.21
C GLY A 181 15.46 10.40 43.32
N ILE A 182 14.96 9.77 42.25
CA ILE A 182 13.59 9.27 42.18
C ILE A 182 13.47 7.97 42.99
N ALA A 183 14.53 7.14 43.03
CA ALA A 183 14.53 5.91 43.82
C ALA A 183 14.47 6.20 45.33
N THR A 184 15.20 7.23 45.79
CA THR A 184 15.17 7.65 47.20
C THR A 184 13.81 8.22 47.64
N ILE A 185 13.08 8.93 46.77
CA ILE A 185 11.72 9.43 47.05
C ILE A 185 10.72 8.26 47.24
N TRP A 186 10.81 7.21 46.41
CA TRP A 186 9.94 6.04 46.52
C TRP A 186 10.27 5.19 47.75
N VAL A 187 11.55 4.96 48.05
CA VAL A 187 11.98 4.21 49.24
C VAL A 187 11.58 4.94 50.52
N ASN A 188 11.68 6.28 50.56
CA ASN A 188 11.25 7.07 51.71
C ASN A 188 9.73 7.09 51.88
N SER A 189 8.98 7.11 50.77
CA SER A 189 7.51 7.01 50.80
C SER A 189 7.05 5.65 51.34
N LEU A 190 7.69 4.54 50.92
CA LEU A 190 7.44 3.20 51.45
C LEU A 190 7.84 3.04 52.93
N LYS A 191 8.97 3.61 53.34
CA LYS A 191 9.39 3.61 54.76
C LYS A 191 8.46 4.44 55.65
N SER A 192 7.92 5.55 55.12
CA SER A 192 6.93 6.37 55.84
C SER A 192 5.60 5.64 56.05
N LEU A 193 5.16 4.84 55.08
CA LEU A 193 4.00 3.96 55.18
C LEU A 193 4.22 2.80 56.16
N ALA A 194 5.47 2.36 56.34
CA ALA A 194 5.86 1.33 57.30
C ALA A 194 6.19 1.88 58.71
N GLY A 195 6.04 3.19 58.95
CA GLY A 195 6.19 3.80 60.28
C GLY A 195 7.63 3.94 60.80
N VAL A 196 8.64 3.90 59.92
CA VAL A 196 10.06 4.06 60.32
C VAL A 196 10.51 5.50 60.05
N PRO A 197 10.99 6.26 61.05
CA PRO A 197 11.38 7.65 60.86
C PRO A 197 12.68 7.79 60.03
N PRO A 198 12.80 8.83 59.20
CA PRO A 198 14.00 9.09 58.41
C PRO A 198 15.14 9.60 59.31
N GLN A 199 16.38 9.19 59.00
CA GLN A 199 17.62 9.79 59.53
C GLN A 199 18.12 10.85 58.56
#